data_AF-A0A7S3R0N3-F1
#
_entry.id   AF-A0A7S3R0N3-F1
#
_cell.length_a   1.000
_cell.length_b   1.000
_cell.length_c   1.000
_cell.angle_alpha   90.00
_cell.angle_beta   90.00
_cell.angle_gamma   90.00
#
_symmetry.space_group_name_H-M   'P 1'
#
loop_
_entity.id
_entity.type
_entity.pdbx_description
1 polymer ?
#
loop_
_entity_poly.entity_id
_entity_poly.type
_entity_poly.pdbx_seq_one_letter_code
_entity_poly.pdbx_strand_id
1 'polypeptide(L)'
;MQKKLMDSLMEANKWRSAFKEVAALAGYPATTTRDPDVQGVLDAVQRMKSQGQKLQEEARELHRHQASMQIALADRNLEAAEMRQSLGQAWSAADPNIIQLKQLLLDPAVNHEFLRMRSDLEETQKELKRVQEELAVANFTQESKVGRQLMAKCRSLATENEELGRELVEGRVPQLEQQLAIAKNFTEDLKGQVLELLEHCKSLNAEVEELQREAFGLRRKVKDYEAAEAAGHEFMGPRRMGGPDMGPGMMPGGYRGRGPPRGSFKRGGGPPMGMMGPPGGSRGPPAAGMMGPPAGPGLKQRFSMQ
;
A
#
# COMPACT_ATOMS: atom_id res chain seq x y z
N MET A 1 -84.15 19.79 -81.04
CA MET A 1 -85.01 18.74 -80.46
C MET A 1 -84.46 17.34 -80.62
N GLN A 2 -83.91 16.96 -81.78
CA GLN A 2 -83.43 15.58 -82.04
C GLN A 2 -82.33 15.07 -81.07
N LYS A 3 -81.35 15.90 -80.69
CA LYS A 3 -80.29 15.50 -79.75
C LYS A 3 -80.83 15.09 -78.37
N LYS A 4 -81.72 15.90 -77.80
CA LYS A 4 -82.40 15.60 -76.52
C LYS A 4 -83.21 14.30 -76.58
N LEU A 5 -83.81 14.00 -77.73
CA LEU A 5 -84.59 12.78 -77.93
C LEU A 5 -83.68 11.55 -78.02
N MET A 6 -82.55 11.66 -78.71
CA MET A 6 -81.53 10.60 -78.76
C MET A 6 -80.88 10.33 -77.40
N ASP A 7 -80.55 11.39 -76.64
CA ASP A 7 -80.01 11.28 -75.29
C ASP A 7 -81.02 10.58 -74.35
N SER A 8 -82.31 10.94 -74.44
CA SER A 8 -83.37 10.28 -73.66
C SER A 8 -83.57 8.80 -74.02
N LEU A 9 -83.37 8.43 -75.29
CA LEU A 9 -83.46 7.03 -75.75
C LEU A 9 -82.28 6.20 -75.24
N MET A 10 -81.07 6.77 -75.25
CA MET A 10 -79.87 6.15 -74.68
C MET A 10 -80.03 5.93 -73.17
N GLU A 11 -80.58 6.92 -72.46
CA GLU A 11 -80.82 6.84 -71.03
C GLU A 11 -81.91 5.80 -70.69
N ALA A 12 -82.99 5.75 -71.47
CA ALA A 12 -84.01 4.70 -71.35
C ALA A 12 -83.45 3.29 -71.60
N ASN A 13 -82.61 3.11 -72.62
CA ASN A 13 -81.94 1.83 -72.89
C ASN A 13 -80.99 1.42 -71.76
N LYS A 14 -80.28 2.38 -71.15
CA LYS A 14 -79.43 2.15 -69.99
C LYS A 14 -80.23 1.64 -68.79
N TRP A 15 -81.35 2.30 -68.46
CA TRP A 15 -82.26 1.86 -67.39
C TRP A 15 -82.87 0.48 -67.69
N ARG A 16 -83.21 0.21 -68.95
CA ARG A 16 -83.73 -1.09 -69.37
C ARG A 16 -82.69 -2.21 -69.21
N SER A 17 -81.42 -1.94 -69.50
CA SER A 17 -80.31 -2.89 -69.26
C SER A 17 -80.13 -3.15 -67.76
N ALA A 18 -80.05 -2.09 -66.96
CA ALA A 18 -79.90 -2.19 -65.51
C ALA A 18 -81.07 -2.96 -64.86
N PHE A 19 -82.30 -2.74 -65.30
CA PHE A 19 -83.47 -3.50 -64.83
C PHE A 19 -83.37 -4.99 -65.17
N LYS A 20 -82.94 -5.33 -66.40
CA LYS A 20 -82.73 -6.74 -66.81
C LYS A 20 -81.64 -7.43 -65.98
N GLU A 21 -80.58 -6.71 -65.62
CA GLU A 21 -79.52 -7.22 -64.73
C GLU A 21 -80.04 -7.49 -63.31
N VAL A 22 -80.79 -6.54 -62.74
CA VAL A 22 -81.42 -6.71 -61.40
C VAL A 22 -82.44 -7.86 -61.43
N ALA A 23 -83.25 -7.96 -62.48
CA ALA A 23 -84.20 -9.04 -62.67
C ALA A 23 -83.48 -10.40 -62.75
N ALA A 24 -82.37 -10.48 -63.48
CA ALA A 24 -81.57 -11.70 -63.57
C ALA A 24 -80.99 -12.11 -62.19
N LEU A 25 -80.48 -11.15 -61.40
CA LEU A 25 -80.02 -11.40 -60.03
C LEU A 25 -81.14 -11.86 -59.09
N ALA A 26 -82.37 -11.38 -59.31
CA ALA A 26 -83.57 -11.79 -58.58
C ALA A 26 -84.18 -13.12 -59.08
N GLY A 27 -83.56 -13.80 -60.06
CA GLY A 27 -84.02 -15.07 -60.61
C GLY A 27 -85.04 -14.97 -61.75
N TYR A 28 -85.23 -13.78 -62.33
CA TYR A 28 -86.10 -13.51 -63.48
C TYR A 28 -85.26 -13.19 -64.73
N PRO A 29 -84.80 -14.20 -65.49
CA PRO A 29 -83.96 -13.97 -66.67
C PRO A 29 -84.74 -13.28 -67.80
N ALA A 30 -84.18 -12.20 -68.34
CA ALA A 30 -84.71 -11.55 -69.53
C ALA A 30 -84.37 -12.34 -70.80
N THR A 31 -85.37 -12.66 -71.62
CA THR A 31 -85.16 -13.14 -72.99
C THR A 31 -85.26 -11.97 -73.98
N THR A 32 -84.73 -12.15 -75.20
CA THR A 32 -84.66 -11.10 -76.24
C THR A 32 -86.02 -10.48 -76.59
N THR A 33 -87.13 -11.14 -76.27
CA THR A 33 -88.48 -10.79 -76.77
C THR A 33 -89.49 -10.48 -75.67
N ARG A 34 -89.18 -10.64 -74.37
CA ARG A 34 -90.12 -10.40 -73.27
C ARG A 34 -89.46 -9.72 -72.09
N ASP A 35 -90.00 -8.56 -71.70
CA ASP A 35 -89.52 -7.85 -70.52
C ASP A 35 -89.94 -8.59 -69.24
N PRO A 36 -89.06 -8.68 -68.22
CA PRO A 36 -89.37 -9.36 -66.98
C PRO A 36 -90.49 -8.65 -66.22
N ASP A 37 -91.30 -9.43 -65.50
CA ASP A 37 -92.41 -8.89 -64.71
C ASP A 37 -91.90 -7.94 -63.62
N VAL A 38 -92.27 -6.67 -63.73
CA VAL A 38 -91.78 -5.60 -62.86
C VAL A 38 -92.18 -5.84 -61.41
N GLN A 39 -93.39 -6.36 -61.18
CA GLN A 39 -93.90 -6.54 -59.83
C GLN A 39 -93.26 -7.75 -59.14
N GLY A 40 -93.11 -8.88 -59.84
CA GLY A 40 -92.38 -10.04 -59.33
C GLY A 40 -90.92 -9.73 -59.00
N VAL A 41 -90.24 -8.93 -59.83
CA VAL A 41 -88.86 -8.46 -59.56
C VAL A 41 -88.82 -7.55 -58.33
N LEU A 42 -89.78 -6.64 -58.18
CA LEU A 42 -89.83 -5.72 -57.05
C LEU A 42 -90.07 -6.45 -55.72
N ASP A 43 -90.99 -7.42 -55.70
CA ASP A 43 -91.26 -8.28 -54.54
C ASP A 43 -90.06 -9.19 -54.21
N ALA A 44 -89.35 -9.69 -55.22
CA ALA A 44 -88.12 -10.45 -55.02
C ALA A 44 -86.98 -9.59 -54.44
N VAL A 45 -86.80 -8.36 -54.92
CA VAL A 45 -85.82 -7.41 -54.36
C VAL A 45 -86.18 -7.03 -52.92
N GLN A 46 -87.46 -6.83 -52.60
CA GLN A 46 -87.91 -6.57 -51.22
C GLN A 46 -87.67 -7.79 -50.32
N ARG A 47 -87.93 -9.01 -50.80
CA ARG A 47 -87.61 -10.25 -50.08
C ARG A 47 -86.11 -10.40 -49.84
N MET A 48 -85.27 -10.20 -50.86
CA MET A 48 -83.82 -10.24 -50.70
C MET A 48 -83.32 -9.17 -49.71
N LYS A 49 -83.88 -7.96 -49.73
CA LYS A 49 -83.52 -6.90 -48.78
C LYS A 49 -83.88 -7.28 -47.34
N SER A 50 -85.08 -7.80 -47.10
CA SER A 50 -85.50 -8.25 -45.77
C SER A 50 -84.70 -9.48 -45.29
N GLN A 51 -84.35 -10.41 -46.19
CA GLN A 51 -83.45 -11.53 -45.89
C GLN A 51 -82.04 -11.06 -45.55
N GLY A 52 -81.50 -10.09 -46.30
CA GLY A 52 -80.20 -9.48 -46.01
C GLY A 52 -80.18 -8.77 -44.66
N GLN A 53 -81.27 -8.08 -44.30
CA GLN A 53 -81.43 -7.47 -42.98
C GLN A 53 -81.46 -8.52 -41.86
N LYS A 54 -82.21 -9.62 -42.03
CA LYS A 54 -82.24 -10.72 -41.06
C LYS A 54 -80.86 -11.36 -40.86
N LEU A 55 -80.17 -11.71 -41.95
CA LEU A 55 -78.81 -12.27 -41.87
C LEU A 55 -77.81 -11.29 -41.24
N GLN A 56 -77.98 -9.99 -41.48
CA GLN A 56 -77.16 -8.95 -40.86
C GLN A 56 -77.41 -8.85 -39.35
N GLU A 57 -78.66 -9.01 -38.91
CA GLU A 57 -79.02 -9.06 -37.49
C GLU A 57 -78.47 -10.32 -36.83
N GLU A 58 -78.66 -11.49 -37.43
CA GLU A 58 -78.09 -12.77 -36.95
C GLU A 58 -76.56 -12.70 -36.84
N ALA A 59 -75.87 -12.13 -37.83
CA ALA A 59 -74.42 -11.94 -37.78
C ALA A 59 -73.99 -11.03 -36.62
N ARG A 60 -74.76 -9.97 -36.33
CA ARG A 60 -74.48 -9.08 -35.18
C ARG A 60 -74.72 -9.80 -33.85
N GLU A 61 -75.76 -10.61 -33.75
CA GLU A 61 -76.07 -11.40 -32.56
C GLU A 61 -74.98 -12.44 -32.28
N LEU A 62 -74.55 -13.19 -33.32
CA LEU A 62 -73.44 -14.12 -33.21
C LEU A 62 -72.15 -13.42 -32.81
N HIS A 63 -71.87 -12.23 -33.34
CA HIS A 63 -70.68 -11.47 -32.97
C HIS A 63 -70.72 -11.02 -31.50
N ARG A 64 -71.88 -10.59 -30.99
CA ARG A 64 -72.07 -10.28 -29.56
C ARG A 64 -71.89 -11.52 -28.69
N HIS A 65 -72.43 -12.65 -29.14
CA HIS A 65 -72.29 -13.90 -28.40
C HIS A 65 -70.81 -14.36 -28.36
N GLN A 66 -70.11 -14.28 -29.49
CA GLN A 66 -68.67 -14.56 -29.56
C GLN A 66 -67.87 -13.65 -28.63
N ALA A 67 -68.14 -12.34 -28.63
CA ALA A 67 -67.48 -11.40 -27.72
C ALA A 67 -67.76 -11.75 -26.24
N SER A 68 -68.99 -12.12 -25.91
CA SER A 68 -69.34 -12.56 -24.54
C SER A 68 -68.59 -13.83 -24.13
N MET A 69 -68.44 -14.80 -25.04
CA MET A 69 -67.68 -16.01 -24.78
C MET A 69 -66.18 -15.72 -24.63
N GLN A 70 -65.63 -14.79 -25.40
CA GLN A 70 -64.22 -14.40 -25.28
C GLN A 70 -63.92 -13.78 -23.90
N ILE A 71 -64.82 -12.94 -23.39
CA ILE A 71 -64.71 -12.37 -22.04
C ILE A 71 -64.78 -13.49 -20.99
N ALA A 72 -65.79 -14.36 -21.07
CA ALA A 72 -65.93 -15.48 -20.13
C ALA A 72 -64.72 -16.43 -20.14
N LEU A 73 -64.12 -16.68 -21.30
CA LEU A 73 -62.89 -17.46 -21.42
C LEU A 73 -61.68 -16.74 -20.81
N ALA A 74 -61.59 -15.42 -20.96
CA ALA A 74 -60.53 -14.64 -20.33
C ALA A 74 -60.65 -14.69 -18.79
N ASP A 75 -61.85 -14.56 -18.24
CA ASP A 75 -62.12 -14.65 -16.80
C ASP A 75 -61.75 -16.04 -16.26
N ARG A 76 -62.16 -17.12 -16.93
CA ARG A 76 -61.78 -18.50 -16.55
C ARG A 76 -60.27 -18.72 -16.60
N ASN A 77 -59.57 -18.15 -17.57
CA ASN A 77 -58.12 -18.24 -17.67
C ASN A 77 -57.41 -17.48 -16.53
N LEU A 78 -57.96 -16.32 -16.13
CA LEU A 78 -57.46 -15.56 -14.99
C LEU A 78 -57.65 -16.34 -13.68
N GLU A 79 -58.87 -16.83 -13.41
CA GLU A 79 -59.15 -17.68 -12.24
C GLU A 79 -58.19 -18.89 -12.18
N ALA A 80 -57.95 -19.55 -13.33
CA ALA A 80 -57.00 -20.67 -13.40
C ALA A 80 -55.54 -20.24 -13.14
N ALA A 81 -55.14 -19.03 -13.52
CA ALA A 81 -53.82 -18.50 -13.23
C ALA A 81 -53.66 -18.18 -11.73
N GLU A 82 -54.66 -17.56 -11.12
CA GLU A 82 -54.69 -17.27 -9.69
C GLU A 82 -54.63 -18.56 -8.85
N MET A 83 -55.37 -19.59 -9.25
CA MET A 83 -55.32 -20.91 -8.60
C MET A 83 -53.95 -21.58 -8.72
N ARG A 84 -53.25 -21.43 -9.85
CA ARG A 84 -51.87 -21.93 -9.99
C ARG A 84 -50.90 -21.15 -9.11
N GLN A 85 -51.08 -19.85 -8.98
CA GLN A 85 -50.25 -19.01 -8.12
C GLN A 85 -50.43 -19.37 -6.65
N SER A 86 -51.68 -19.49 -6.18
CA SER A 86 -51.97 -19.89 -4.79
C SER A 86 -51.42 -21.28 -4.47
N LEU A 87 -51.56 -22.23 -5.41
CA LEU A 87 -50.97 -23.55 -5.30
C LEU A 87 -49.43 -23.47 -5.21
N GLY A 88 -48.78 -22.68 -6.07
CA GLY A 88 -47.33 -22.48 -6.02
C GLY A 88 -46.84 -21.87 -4.71
N GLN A 89 -47.58 -20.90 -4.16
CA GLN A 89 -47.29 -20.32 -2.85
C GLN A 89 -47.44 -21.35 -1.72
N ALA A 90 -48.52 -22.14 -1.74
CA ALA A 90 -48.75 -23.19 -0.77
C ALA A 90 -47.67 -24.28 -0.83
N TRP A 91 -47.25 -24.70 -2.04
CA TRP A 91 -46.12 -25.64 -2.21
C TRP A 91 -44.82 -25.07 -1.67
N SER A 92 -44.50 -23.82 -1.99
CA SER A 92 -43.28 -23.17 -1.48
C SER A 92 -43.30 -23.01 0.05
N ALA A 93 -44.47 -22.84 0.66
CA ALA A 93 -44.61 -22.83 2.12
C ALA A 93 -44.55 -24.24 2.72
N ALA A 94 -44.97 -25.26 1.96
CA ALA A 94 -45.00 -26.66 2.34
C ALA A 94 -43.71 -27.43 2.04
N ASP A 95 -42.70 -26.80 1.42
CA ASP A 95 -41.33 -27.32 1.33
C ASP A 95 -40.53 -26.86 2.56
N PRO A 96 -40.61 -27.56 3.73
CA PRO A 96 -39.82 -27.20 4.89
C PRO A 96 -38.34 -27.36 4.54
N ASN A 97 -37.54 -26.38 4.95
CA ASN A 97 -36.09 -26.48 4.88
C ASN A 97 -35.64 -27.76 5.61
N ILE A 98 -34.66 -28.50 5.09
CA ILE A 98 -34.13 -29.74 5.67
C ILE A 98 -33.81 -29.60 7.17
N ILE A 99 -33.41 -28.40 7.61
CA ILE A 99 -33.18 -28.07 9.03
C ILE A 99 -34.48 -28.07 9.84
N GLN A 100 -35.55 -27.47 9.33
CA GLN A 100 -36.87 -27.46 9.97
C GLN A 100 -37.48 -28.87 10.00
N LEU A 101 -37.31 -29.64 8.92
CA LEU A 101 -37.77 -31.03 8.88
C LEU A 101 -37.04 -31.87 9.92
N LYS A 102 -35.71 -31.71 10.06
CA LYS A 102 -34.93 -32.37 11.13
C LYS A 102 -35.39 -31.96 12.54
N GLN A 103 -35.77 -30.70 12.74
CA GLN A 103 -36.29 -30.21 14.02
C GLN A 103 -37.70 -30.72 14.33
N LEU A 104 -38.55 -30.90 13.33
CA LEU A 104 -39.89 -31.46 13.48
C LEU A 104 -39.87 -32.98 13.71
N LEU A 105 -38.91 -33.68 13.11
CA LEU A 105 -38.75 -35.13 13.22
C LEU A 105 -38.04 -35.59 14.50
N LEU A 106 -37.33 -34.68 15.17
CA LEU A 106 -36.80 -34.94 16.51
C LEU A 106 -37.86 -34.53 17.53
N ASP A 107 -38.18 -35.44 18.46
CA ASP A 107 -39.01 -35.09 19.60
C ASP A 107 -38.39 -33.86 20.32
N PRO A 108 -39.15 -32.77 20.55
CA PRO A 108 -38.59 -31.54 21.12
C PRO A 108 -37.92 -31.74 22.49
N ALA A 109 -38.43 -32.67 23.31
CA ALA A 109 -37.84 -32.97 24.60
C ALA A 109 -36.53 -33.75 24.45
N VAL A 110 -36.50 -34.74 23.54
CA VAL A 110 -35.29 -35.49 23.20
C VAL A 110 -34.20 -34.57 22.63
N ASN A 111 -34.55 -33.62 21.75
CA ASN A 111 -33.61 -32.65 21.21
C ASN A 111 -33.04 -31.74 22.31
N HIS A 112 -33.85 -31.33 23.28
CA HIS A 112 -33.38 -30.54 24.43
C HIS A 112 -32.38 -31.33 25.28
N GLU A 113 -32.66 -32.60 25.58
CA GLU A 113 -31.74 -33.47 26.32
C GLU A 113 -30.43 -33.68 25.56
N PHE A 114 -30.48 -33.86 24.22
CA PHE A 114 -29.25 -33.94 23.40
C PHE A 114 -28.42 -32.66 23.45
N LEU A 115 -29.06 -31.49 23.43
CA LEU A 115 -28.35 -30.21 23.55
C LEU A 115 -27.75 -30.04 24.94
N ARG A 116 -28.49 -30.41 26.01
CA ARG A 116 -27.95 -30.39 27.38
C ARG A 116 -26.74 -31.31 27.50
N MET A 117 -26.87 -32.57 27.08
CA MET A 117 -25.76 -33.53 27.11
C MET A 117 -24.54 -33.05 26.31
N ARG A 118 -24.74 -32.37 25.17
CA ARG A 118 -23.62 -31.76 24.43
C ARG A 118 -22.94 -30.64 25.21
N SER A 119 -23.71 -29.77 25.85
CA SER A 119 -23.15 -28.71 26.72
C SER A 119 -22.36 -29.32 27.87
N ASP A 120 -22.94 -30.29 28.58
CA ASP A 120 -22.31 -30.97 29.71
C ASP A 120 -21.02 -31.68 29.29
N LEU A 121 -21.01 -32.31 28.10
CA LEU A 121 -19.80 -32.91 27.52
C LEU A 121 -18.72 -31.88 27.19
N GLU A 122 -19.10 -30.73 26.61
CA GLU A 122 -18.15 -29.67 26.30
C GLU A 122 -17.55 -29.03 27.57
N GLU A 123 -18.36 -28.87 28.61
CA GLU A 123 -17.93 -28.37 29.93
C GLU A 123 -16.97 -29.33 30.61
N THR A 124 -17.35 -30.61 30.74
CA THR A 124 -16.49 -31.64 31.32
C THR A 124 -15.20 -31.84 30.53
N GLN A 125 -15.22 -31.70 29.21
CA GLN A 125 -14.00 -31.76 28.40
C GLN A 125 -13.05 -30.58 28.66
N LYS A 126 -13.59 -29.37 28.91
CA LYS A 126 -12.78 -28.21 29.31
C LYS A 126 -12.19 -28.42 30.70
N GLU A 127 -12.98 -28.92 31.64
CA GLU A 127 -12.51 -29.23 33.00
C GLU A 127 -11.43 -30.31 32.99
N LEU A 128 -11.59 -31.36 32.19
CA LEU A 128 -10.59 -32.41 32.02
C LEU A 128 -9.25 -31.84 31.52
N LYS A 129 -9.29 -30.96 30.51
CA LYS A 129 -8.08 -30.28 30.01
C LYS A 129 -7.41 -29.44 31.10
N ARG A 130 -8.19 -28.65 31.84
CA ARG A 130 -7.68 -27.84 32.96
C ARG A 130 -7.01 -28.71 34.03
N VAL A 131 -7.67 -29.78 34.45
CA VAL A 131 -7.11 -30.70 35.47
C VAL A 131 -5.87 -31.43 34.92
N GLN A 132 -5.83 -31.76 33.63
CA GLN A 132 -4.63 -32.33 33.00
C GLN A 132 -3.46 -31.33 32.98
N GLU A 133 -3.73 -30.05 32.71
CA GLU A 133 -2.72 -28.98 32.77
C GLU A 133 -2.23 -28.77 34.21
N GLU A 134 -3.14 -28.70 35.19
CA GLU A 134 -2.81 -28.61 36.62
C GLU A 134 -1.99 -29.82 37.09
N LEU A 135 -2.35 -31.03 36.65
CA LEU A 135 -1.60 -32.26 36.92
C LEU A 135 -0.23 -32.24 36.25
N ALA A 136 -0.12 -31.72 35.02
CA ALA A 136 1.16 -31.58 34.33
C ALA A 136 2.10 -30.60 35.06
N VAL A 137 1.55 -29.51 35.60
CA VAL A 137 2.28 -28.56 36.44
C VAL A 137 2.66 -29.20 37.77
N ALA A 138 1.75 -29.91 38.44
CA ALA A 138 2.01 -30.55 39.73
C ALA A 138 3.04 -31.70 39.63
N ASN A 139 3.04 -32.44 38.50
CA ASN A 139 4.01 -33.49 38.22
C ASN A 139 5.31 -32.97 37.61
N PHE A 140 5.45 -31.66 37.41
CA PHE A 140 6.72 -31.07 37.02
C PHE A 140 7.70 -31.17 38.18
N THR A 141 8.61 -32.14 38.09
CA THR A 141 9.71 -32.32 39.03
C THR A 141 11.04 -32.08 38.33
N GLN A 142 12.03 -31.55 39.06
CA GLN A 142 13.39 -31.37 38.53
C GLN A 142 14.02 -32.70 38.07
N GLU A 143 13.52 -33.82 38.59
CA GLU A 143 13.94 -35.18 38.26
C GLU A 143 13.22 -35.76 37.03
N SER A 144 12.11 -35.18 36.57
CA SER A 144 11.46 -35.59 35.32
C SER A 144 12.41 -35.42 34.13
N LYS A 145 12.26 -36.20 33.06
CA LYS A 145 13.09 -36.06 31.84
C LYS A 145 13.10 -34.62 31.31
N VAL A 146 11.94 -33.96 31.31
CA VAL A 146 11.79 -32.56 30.90
C VAL A 146 12.42 -31.61 31.92
N GLY A 147 12.21 -31.84 33.21
CA GLY A 147 12.83 -31.07 34.29
C GLY A 147 14.36 -31.13 34.27
N ARG A 148 14.94 -32.33 34.08
CA ARG A 148 16.39 -32.53 33.95
C ARG A 148 16.98 -31.83 32.74
N GLN A 149 16.28 -31.85 31.60
CA GLN A 149 16.71 -31.12 30.40
C GLN A 149 16.68 -29.61 30.62
N LEU A 150 15.62 -29.08 31.25
CA LEU A 150 15.53 -27.67 31.60
C LEU A 150 16.67 -27.28 32.55
N MET A 151 16.88 -28.05 33.61
CA MET A 151 17.95 -27.81 34.59
C MET A 151 19.35 -27.89 33.98
N ALA A 152 19.59 -28.83 33.05
CA ALA A 152 20.84 -28.89 32.30
C ALA A 152 21.04 -27.63 31.45
N LYS A 153 19.99 -27.14 30.79
CA LYS A 153 20.04 -25.89 30.03
C LYS A 153 20.28 -24.67 30.93
N CYS A 154 19.61 -24.58 32.08
CA CYS A 154 19.85 -23.52 33.05
C CYS A 154 21.30 -23.53 33.56
N ARG A 155 21.87 -24.71 33.86
CA ARG A 155 23.29 -24.83 34.24
C ARG A 155 24.22 -24.40 33.10
N SER A 156 23.95 -24.82 31.87
CA SER A 156 24.75 -24.43 30.70
C SER A 156 24.71 -22.91 30.46
N LEU A 157 23.54 -22.28 30.62
CA LEU A 157 23.43 -20.82 30.48
C LEU A 157 24.12 -20.08 31.62
N ALA A 158 24.10 -20.64 32.83
CA ALA A 158 24.84 -20.07 33.95
C ALA A 158 26.36 -20.12 33.71
N THR A 159 26.88 -21.25 33.22
CA THR A 159 28.31 -21.38 32.88
C THR A 159 28.70 -20.45 31.73
N GLU A 160 27.88 -20.36 30.68
CA GLU A 160 28.13 -19.44 29.57
C GLU A 160 28.14 -17.97 30.04
N ASN A 161 27.22 -17.57 30.92
CA ASN A 161 27.21 -16.22 31.48
C ASN A 161 28.43 -15.94 32.36
N GLU A 162 28.88 -16.92 33.15
CA GLU A 162 30.11 -16.80 33.94
C GLU A 162 31.34 -16.68 33.03
N GLU A 163 31.41 -17.46 31.95
CA GLU A 163 32.48 -17.40 30.94
C GLU A 163 32.50 -16.04 30.23
N LEU A 164 31.36 -15.55 29.74
CA LEU A 164 31.22 -14.22 29.14
C LEU A 164 31.62 -13.11 30.12
N GLY A 165 31.26 -13.28 31.41
CA GLY A 165 31.67 -12.38 32.47
C GLY A 165 33.19 -12.36 32.66
N ARG A 166 33.83 -13.53 32.65
CA ARG A 166 35.30 -13.65 32.73
C ARG A 166 35.97 -13.05 31.50
N GLU A 167 35.53 -13.37 30.30
CA GLU A 167 36.08 -12.82 29.06
C GLU A 167 36.00 -11.29 29.01
N LEU A 168 34.91 -10.71 29.52
CA LEU A 168 34.76 -9.25 29.61
C LEU A 168 35.78 -8.63 30.57
N VAL A 169 35.96 -9.25 31.74
CA VAL A 169 36.90 -8.79 32.79
C VAL A 169 38.35 -9.02 32.37
N GLU A 170 38.67 -10.13 31.72
CA GLU A 170 40.05 -10.50 31.35
C GLU A 170 40.48 -9.87 30.02
N GLY A 171 39.56 -9.72 29.06
CA GLY A 171 39.88 -9.25 27.72
C GLY A 171 39.83 -7.73 27.58
N ARG A 172 38.68 -7.12 27.90
CA ARG A 172 38.39 -5.75 27.46
C ARG A 172 38.79 -4.69 28.48
N VAL A 173 38.61 -4.97 29.77
CA VAL A 173 38.97 -4.02 30.84
C VAL A 173 40.49 -3.77 30.89
N PRO A 174 41.36 -4.79 30.93
CA PRO A 174 42.81 -4.56 31.09
C PRO A 174 43.43 -3.92 29.85
N GLN A 175 42.91 -4.23 28.66
CA GLN A 175 43.32 -3.58 27.41
C GLN A 175 42.99 -2.07 27.42
N LEU A 176 41.78 -1.70 27.86
CA LEU A 176 41.39 -0.29 27.98
C LEU A 176 42.19 0.42 29.07
N GLU A 177 42.47 -0.24 30.19
CA GLU A 177 43.33 0.29 31.26
C GLU A 177 44.77 0.53 30.77
N GLN A 178 45.33 -0.41 29.99
CA GLN A 178 46.65 -0.25 29.39
C GLN A 178 46.68 0.92 28.39
N GLN A 179 45.68 1.03 27.51
CA GLN A 179 45.58 2.16 26.58
C GLN A 179 45.45 3.50 27.33
N LEU A 180 44.67 3.53 28.40
CA LEU A 180 44.53 4.70 29.26
C LEU A 180 45.87 5.08 29.93
N ALA A 181 46.65 4.10 30.40
CA ALA A 181 47.97 4.34 30.99
C ALA A 181 48.95 4.93 29.96
N ILE A 182 48.99 4.39 28.75
CA ILE A 182 49.83 4.92 27.65
C ILE A 182 49.42 6.36 27.32
N ALA A 183 48.12 6.63 27.21
CA ALA A 183 47.63 7.99 26.92
C ALA A 183 47.97 8.99 28.02
N LYS A 184 47.93 8.58 29.30
CA LYS A 184 48.34 9.42 30.44
C LYS A 184 49.83 9.77 30.36
N ASN A 185 50.70 8.78 30.16
CA ASN A 185 52.14 9.00 30.03
C ASN A 185 52.45 9.95 28.87
N PHE A 186 51.84 9.73 27.71
CA PHE A 186 52.00 10.63 26.55
C PHE A 186 51.53 12.07 26.84
N THR A 187 50.45 12.22 27.61
CA THR A 187 49.95 13.53 28.04
C THR A 187 50.92 14.21 29.00
N GLU A 188 51.55 13.46 29.91
CA GLU A 188 52.58 13.97 30.82
C GLU A 188 53.84 14.39 30.06
N ASP A 189 54.31 13.59 29.11
CA ASP A 189 55.44 13.92 28.25
C ASP A 189 55.20 15.21 27.45
N LEU A 190 54.01 15.36 26.85
CA LEU A 190 53.63 16.57 26.12
C LEU A 190 53.59 17.80 27.04
N LYS A 191 53.06 17.66 28.27
CA LYS A 191 53.09 18.75 29.26
C LYS A 191 54.52 19.14 29.61
N GLY A 192 55.42 18.17 29.78
CA GLY A 192 56.85 18.40 29.99
C GLY A 192 57.46 19.20 28.85
N GLN A 193 57.28 18.75 27.60
CA GLN A 193 57.77 19.44 26.42
C GLN A 193 57.24 20.88 26.30
N VAL A 194 55.96 21.10 26.62
CA VAL A 194 55.39 22.46 26.63
C VAL A 194 56.06 23.33 27.68
N LEU A 195 56.32 22.82 28.89
CA LEU A 195 57.01 23.56 29.94
C LEU A 195 58.46 23.91 29.55
N GLU A 196 59.18 22.96 28.95
CA GLU A 196 60.53 23.20 28.41
C GLU A 196 60.51 24.28 27.33
N LEU A 197 59.57 24.23 26.38
CA LEU A 197 59.41 25.26 25.36
C LEU A 197 59.05 26.63 25.94
N LEU A 198 58.21 26.68 26.97
CA LEU A 198 57.89 27.93 27.67
C LEU A 198 59.14 28.52 28.32
N GLU A 199 60.00 27.70 28.91
CA GLU A 199 61.26 28.16 29.48
C GLU A 199 62.23 28.67 28.41
N HIS A 200 62.33 27.97 27.28
CA HIS A 200 63.10 28.46 26.13
C HIS A 200 62.58 29.81 25.61
N CYS A 201 61.26 30.01 25.52
CA CYS A 201 60.68 31.29 25.13
C CYS A 201 61.03 32.42 26.12
N LYS A 202 61.05 32.13 27.43
CA LYS A 202 61.48 33.12 28.42
C LYS A 202 62.96 33.49 28.26
N SER A 203 63.84 32.50 28.04
CA SER A 203 65.26 32.74 27.77
C SER A 203 65.43 33.63 26.54
N LEU A 204 64.77 33.29 25.44
CA LEU A 204 64.82 34.09 24.21
C LEU A 204 64.29 35.51 24.42
N ASN A 205 63.22 35.70 25.20
CA ASN A 205 62.73 37.04 25.52
C ASN A 205 63.77 37.84 26.32
N ALA A 206 64.45 37.22 27.30
CA ALA A 206 65.50 37.88 28.07
C ALA A 206 66.70 38.29 27.20
N GLU A 207 67.12 37.41 26.28
CA GLU A 207 68.16 37.70 25.28
C GLU A 207 67.74 38.84 24.34
N VAL A 208 66.49 38.85 23.89
CA VAL A 208 65.95 39.94 23.06
C VAL A 208 65.95 41.26 23.81
N GLU A 209 65.55 41.28 25.09
CA GLU A 209 65.63 42.49 25.91
C GLU A 209 67.08 42.97 26.09
N GLU A 210 68.05 42.05 26.22
CA GLU A 210 69.48 42.40 26.29
C GLU A 210 70.00 42.99 24.99
N LEU A 211 69.74 42.35 23.86
CA LEU A 211 70.08 42.88 22.54
C LEU A 211 69.40 44.23 22.27
N GLN A 212 68.17 44.44 22.75
CA GLN A 212 67.51 45.73 22.70
C GLN A 212 68.26 46.78 23.52
N ARG A 213 68.67 46.48 24.76
CA ARG A 213 69.49 47.38 25.60
C ARG A 213 70.80 47.75 24.90
N GLU A 214 71.50 46.77 24.33
CA GLU A 214 72.75 47.00 23.58
C GLU A 214 72.52 47.87 22.34
N ALA A 215 71.47 47.60 21.56
CA ALA A 215 71.13 48.38 20.37
C ALA A 215 70.81 49.84 20.73
N PHE A 216 70.08 50.10 21.83
CA PHE A 216 69.87 51.45 22.33
C PHE A 216 71.18 52.13 22.74
N GLY A 217 72.08 51.40 23.42
CA GLY A 217 73.40 51.89 23.81
C GLY A 217 74.26 52.27 22.60
N LEU A 218 74.29 51.42 21.57
CA LEU A 218 74.99 51.70 20.31
C LEU A 218 74.38 52.89 19.57
N ARG A 219 73.05 52.99 19.48
CA ARG A 219 72.37 54.16 18.87
C ARG A 219 72.70 55.46 19.59
N ARG A 220 72.83 55.44 20.92
CA ARG A 220 73.26 56.61 21.69
C ARG A 220 74.69 56.98 21.37
N LYS A 221 75.62 56.01 21.37
CA LYS A 221 77.02 56.25 20.97
C LYS A 221 77.13 56.81 19.55
N VAL A 222 76.35 56.28 18.60
CA VAL A 222 76.30 56.80 17.22
C VAL A 222 75.84 58.26 17.21
N LYS A 223 74.77 58.61 17.93
CA LYS A 223 74.33 60.01 18.06
C LYS A 223 75.38 60.91 18.72
N ASP A 224 76.05 60.42 19.76
CA ASP A 224 77.11 61.15 20.45
C ASP A 224 78.32 61.38 19.53
N TYR A 225 78.68 60.39 18.70
CA TYR A 225 79.74 60.54 17.68
C TYR A 225 79.33 61.42 16.51
N GLU A 226 78.09 61.34 16.02
CA GLU A 226 77.56 62.26 15.01
C GLU A 226 77.56 63.71 15.53
N ALA A 227 77.22 63.92 16.81
CA ALA A 227 77.33 65.22 17.47
C ALA A 227 78.79 65.65 17.70
N ALA A 228 79.68 64.71 18.03
CA ALA A 228 81.11 64.97 18.22
C ALA A 228 81.87 65.16 16.90
N GLU A 229 81.43 64.60 15.77
CA GLU A 229 81.91 64.97 14.43
C GLU A 229 81.37 66.33 14.02
N ALA A 230 80.11 66.64 14.33
CA ALA A 230 79.57 67.99 14.17
C ALA A 230 80.35 69.03 14.99
N ALA A 231 80.91 68.65 16.16
CA ALA A 231 81.75 69.51 16.99
C ALA A 231 83.27 69.42 16.66
N GLY A 232 83.75 68.26 16.22
CA GLY A 232 85.16 67.91 15.97
C GLY A 232 85.64 68.24 14.56
N HIS A 233 84.77 68.81 13.72
CA HIS A 233 85.24 69.67 12.63
C HIS A 233 85.91 70.97 13.15
N GLU A 234 85.97 71.16 14.48
CA GLU A 234 86.81 72.15 15.16
C GLU A 234 87.90 71.46 16.03
N PHE A 235 89.15 71.51 15.55
CA PHE A 235 90.37 71.58 16.38
C PHE A 235 91.14 70.28 16.80
N MET A 236 92.15 69.96 15.97
CA MET A 236 93.52 69.44 16.27
C MET A 236 93.87 69.12 17.74
N GLY A 237 94.52 68.00 18.08
CA GLY A 237 95.90 67.64 17.67
C GLY A 237 96.74 67.20 18.91
N PRO A 238 97.90 66.51 18.76
CA PRO A 238 98.23 65.32 19.57
C PRO A 238 99.62 65.31 20.28
N ARG A 239 99.92 64.20 21.01
CA ARG A 239 101.24 63.56 21.38
C ARG A 239 101.76 63.82 22.82
N ARG A 240 102.60 63.02 23.53
CA ARG A 240 103.43 61.79 23.32
C ARG A 240 103.93 61.29 24.72
N MET A 241 103.87 59.98 25.06
CA MET A 241 104.94 58.94 25.16
C MET A 241 106.13 59.08 26.14
N GLY A 242 106.34 58.00 26.94
CA GLY A 242 107.62 57.56 27.54
C GLY A 242 107.52 56.09 28.02
N GLY A 243 108.41 55.19 27.54
CA GLY A 243 108.44 53.73 27.81
C GLY A 243 109.54 53.27 28.79
N PRO A 244 110.23 52.12 28.59
CA PRO A 244 109.78 50.71 28.68
C PRO A 244 110.79 49.76 29.44
N ASP A 245 110.43 48.51 29.75
CA ASP A 245 111.33 47.30 29.75
C ASP A 245 110.53 45.98 29.97
N MET A 246 110.51 45.03 29.00
CA MET A 246 111.16 43.69 28.97
C MET A 246 110.82 42.74 30.16
N GLY A 247 110.26 41.54 29.98
CA GLY A 247 110.69 40.46 29.10
C GLY A 247 109.76 39.21 29.12
N PRO A 248 110.16 38.06 28.51
CA PRO A 248 109.30 37.27 27.63
C PRO A 248 109.10 35.78 28.01
N GLY A 249 108.09 35.11 27.41
CA GLY A 249 107.85 33.67 27.56
C GLY A 249 106.82 33.07 26.56
N MET A 250 107.31 32.80 25.34
CA MET A 250 106.99 31.74 24.35
C MET A 250 106.23 30.48 24.87
N MET A 251 105.37 29.72 24.17
CA MET A 251 105.02 29.48 22.75
C MET A 251 103.69 28.61 22.66
N PRO A 252 103.16 28.24 21.46
CA PRO A 252 101.73 27.99 21.19
C PRO A 252 101.39 26.54 20.78
N GLY A 253 100.11 26.26 20.50
CA GLY A 253 99.73 25.04 19.76
C GLY A 253 98.25 24.92 19.38
N GLY A 254 97.98 24.94 18.06
CA GLY A 254 97.14 23.92 17.41
C GLY A 254 95.66 24.22 17.11
N TYR A 255 95.39 24.65 15.88
CA TYR A 255 94.09 24.53 15.20
C TYR A 255 93.77 23.06 14.80
N ARG A 256 92.48 22.70 14.85
CA ARG A 256 91.69 21.76 13.98
C ARG A 256 90.36 21.52 14.74
N GLY A 257 89.16 21.50 14.18
CA GLY A 257 88.67 21.38 12.82
C GLY A 257 87.14 21.29 12.84
N ARG A 258 86.56 21.47 11.66
CA ARG A 258 85.16 21.67 11.27
C ARG A 258 84.34 20.36 11.26
N GLY A 259 83.03 20.42 11.49
CA GLY A 259 82.09 19.42 10.94
C GLY A 259 80.77 19.20 11.73
N PRO A 260 79.57 19.32 11.11
CA PRO A 260 78.26 19.06 11.73
C PRO A 260 77.74 17.65 11.43
N PRO A 261 76.76 17.09 12.17
CA PRO A 261 76.05 15.92 11.70
C PRO A 261 74.75 16.31 10.99
N ARG A 262 74.66 15.93 9.71
CA ARG A 262 73.41 15.71 8.99
C ARG A 262 72.86 14.34 9.39
N GLY A 263 71.60 14.29 9.82
CA GLY A 263 70.83 13.06 10.01
C GLY A 263 69.49 13.14 9.27
N SER A 264 69.49 12.65 8.03
CA SER A 264 68.39 12.01 7.28
C SER A 264 66.93 12.28 7.70
N PHE A 265 66.25 13.15 6.95
CA PHE A 265 64.81 13.07 6.73
C PHE A 265 64.52 11.94 5.72
N LYS A 266 63.84 10.88 6.16
CA LYS A 266 63.21 9.90 5.27
C LYS A 266 61.70 10.09 5.35
N ARG A 267 61.12 10.62 4.26
CA ARG A 267 59.67 10.59 4.01
C ARG A 267 59.25 9.15 3.69
N GLY A 268 58.20 8.70 4.35
CA GLY A 268 57.36 7.55 4.01
C GLY A 268 56.15 7.68 4.91
N GLY A 269 55.04 8.21 4.44
CA GLY A 269 54.13 7.47 3.56
C GLY A 269 53.00 6.98 4.47
N GLY A 270 52.00 7.83 4.69
CA GLY A 270 50.83 7.47 5.50
C GLY A 270 50.01 6.35 4.83
N PRO A 271 49.27 5.55 5.62
CA PRO A 271 48.30 4.60 5.06
C PRO A 271 47.00 5.33 4.66
N PRO A 272 46.26 4.79 3.68
CA PRO A 272 45.21 5.51 2.97
C PRO A 272 43.87 5.47 3.72
N MET A 273 43.14 6.58 3.61
CA MET A 273 41.68 6.62 3.71
C MET A 273 41.08 5.78 2.58
N GLY A 274 40.28 4.78 2.93
CA GLY A 274 39.62 3.89 1.99
C GLY A 274 38.36 3.26 2.56
N MET A 275 37.23 3.88 2.22
CA MET A 275 35.88 3.32 2.09
C MET A 275 35.13 2.86 3.36
N MET A 276 34.25 3.77 3.81
CA MET A 276 32.93 3.41 4.30
C MET A 276 32.13 2.70 3.19
N GLY A 277 31.61 1.52 3.51
CA GLY A 277 30.52 0.87 2.80
C GLY A 277 29.82 -0.08 3.78
N PRO A 278 28.49 -0.01 3.95
CA PRO A 278 27.78 -0.87 4.90
C PRO A 278 27.40 -2.20 4.24
N PRO A 279 27.52 -3.35 4.93
CA PRO A 279 26.79 -4.53 4.52
C PRO A 279 25.43 -4.55 5.25
N GLY A 280 24.41 -4.05 4.57
CA GLY A 280 23.05 -4.55 4.76
C GLY A 280 22.96 -5.93 4.13
N GLY A 281 22.41 -6.92 4.86
CA GLY A 281 22.33 -8.29 4.36
C GLY A 281 21.79 -9.30 5.35
N SER A 282 20.64 -9.01 5.97
CA SER A 282 19.83 -9.99 6.70
C SER A 282 19.12 -10.94 5.72
N ARG A 283 19.34 -12.26 5.80
CA ARG A 283 18.37 -13.28 5.37
C ARG A 283 18.44 -14.52 6.25
N GLY A 284 17.62 -14.53 7.30
CA GLY A 284 17.03 -15.76 7.84
C GLY A 284 15.63 -15.97 7.24
N PRO A 285 15.13 -17.23 7.16
CA PRO A 285 13.75 -17.57 6.76
C PRO A 285 12.79 -17.30 7.96
N PRO A 286 11.44 -17.28 7.85
CA PRO A 286 10.58 -18.14 7.01
C PRO A 286 9.25 -17.49 6.49
N ALA A 287 8.45 -18.23 5.71
CA ALA A 287 6.99 -18.32 5.86
C ALA A 287 6.38 -19.21 4.77
N ALA A 288 5.83 -20.34 5.21
CA ALA A 288 4.92 -21.16 4.44
C ALA A 288 3.49 -20.63 4.56
N GLY A 289 2.72 -20.73 3.47
CA GLY A 289 1.27 -20.90 3.51
C GLY A 289 0.41 -19.65 3.66
N MET A 290 -0.23 -19.24 2.55
CA MET A 290 -1.67 -19.00 2.51
C MET A 290 -2.14 -18.87 1.06
N MET A 291 -2.74 -19.95 0.56
CA MET A 291 -3.61 -19.92 -0.62
C MET A 291 -4.84 -19.06 -0.29
N GLY A 292 -5.03 -17.97 -1.03
CA GLY A 292 -6.32 -17.28 -1.10
C GLY A 292 -7.26 -18.04 -2.04
N PRO A 293 -8.57 -18.17 -1.73
CA PRO A 293 -9.54 -18.78 -2.63
C PRO A 293 -9.87 -17.84 -3.81
N PRO A 294 -10.29 -18.38 -4.97
CA PRO A 294 -10.56 -17.59 -6.17
C PRO A 294 -11.88 -16.81 -6.07
N ALA A 295 -11.91 -15.64 -6.72
CA ALA A 295 -13.07 -14.79 -6.85
C ALA A 295 -14.22 -15.49 -7.60
N GLY A 296 -15.39 -15.57 -6.97
CA GLY A 296 -16.64 -16.00 -7.59
C GLY A 296 -17.27 -14.88 -8.43
N PRO A 297 -18.10 -15.21 -9.44
CA PRO A 297 -18.68 -14.25 -10.37
C PRO A 297 -19.78 -13.40 -9.70
N GLY A 298 -19.60 -12.08 -9.72
CA GLY A 298 -20.57 -11.11 -9.25
C GLY A 298 -21.86 -11.15 -10.07
N LEU A 299 -22.97 -11.48 -9.39
CA LEU A 299 -24.32 -11.33 -9.92
C LEU A 299 -24.66 -9.86 -10.11
N LYS A 300 -25.18 -9.56 -11.30
CA LYS A 300 -25.75 -8.29 -11.72
C LYS A 300 -26.94 -7.92 -10.82
N GLN A 301 -26.85 -6.83 -10.07
CA GLN A 301 -28.06 -6.14 -9.59
C GLN A 301 -28.55 -5.19 -10.68
N ARG A 302 -29.74 -5.49 -11.22
CA ARG A 302 -30.55 -4.57 -11.98
C ARG A 302 -31.19 -3.58 -11.00
N PHE A 303 -30.89 -2.30 -11.16
CA PHE A 303 -31.74 -1.23 -10.70
C PHE A 303 -33.01 -1.21 -11.55
N SER A 304 -34.19 -1.30 -10.92
CA SER A 304 -35.43 -0.79 -11.49
C SER A 304 -36.03 0.23 -10.53
N MET A 305 -36.25 1.43 -11.07
CA MET A 305 -37.03 2.50 -10.48
C MET A 305 -38.48 2.04 -10.21
N GLN A 306 -38.98 2.31 -9.00
CA GLN A 306 -40.20 3.07 -8.71
C GLN A 306 -40.29 3.30 -7.20
#